data_AF-A0A831KAP4-F1
#
_entry.id   AF-A0A831KAP4-F1
#
_cell.length_a   1.000
_cell.length_b   1.000
_cell.length_c   1.000
_cell.angle_alpha   90.00
_cell.angle_beta   90.00
_cell.angle_gamma   90.00
#
_symmetry.space_group_name_H-M   'P 1'
#
loop_
_entity.id
_entity.type
_entity.pdbx_description
1 polymer ?
#
loop_
_entity_poly.entity_id
_entity_poly.type
_entity_poly.pdbx_seq_one_letter_code
_entity_poly.pdbx_strand_id
1 'polypeptide(L)'
;MIKRIHSDGITAFSDRRNKVKPFTTIKTEQKNIYNISVEDDFVKINIGRQDKPIIVPAENTLQLKTVLFTLAGAGLVSNQEISNILKYSPSHIQYLIKKIQEEDVHALIDKRQGQKQHYRFTQDIKSELILQFILDVSNDKKVSGMSLSNSLKERVKLDLSPRSIRNHIEKLGLGKIKKQISDCMNDVKKNSSVS
;
A
#
# COMPACT_ATOMS: atom_id res chain seq x y z
N MET A 1 6.04 48.42 42.36
CA MET A 1 5.28 48.40 41.07
C MET A 1 5.93 47.47 40.04
N ILE A 2 7.26 47.56 39.82
CA ILE A 2 8.00 46.75 38.82
C ILE A 2 7.93 45.22 39.04
N LYS A 3 8.03 44.72 40.29
CA LYS A 3 7.97 43.27 40.57
C LYS A 3 6.69 42.57 40.09
N ARG A 4 5.54 43.26 40.10
CA ARG A 4 4.24 42.69 39.70
C ARG A 4 4.09 42.54 38.19
N ILE A 5 4.76 43.39 37.41
CA ILE A 5 4.74 43.32 35.94
C ILE A 5 5.52 42.08 35.47
N HIS A 6 6.60 41.72 36.18
CA HIS A 6 7.39 40.54 35.86
C HIS A 6 6.66 39.21 36.09
N SER A 7 5.75 39.14 37.06
CA SER A 7 4.97 37.93 37.35
C SER A 7 3.64 37.87 36.58
N ASP A 8 2.93 38.99 36.49
CA ASP A 8 1.54 39.02 36.03
C ASP A 8 1.39 39.68 34.64
N GLY A 9 2.50 40.17 34.06
CA GLY A 9 2.52 40.84 32.76
C GLY A 9 1.65 42.10 32.72
N ILE A 10 1.07 42.40 31.56
CA ILE A 10 0.21 43.58 31.33
C ILE A 10 -1.05 43.54 32.20
N THR A 11 -1.46 42.36 32.69
CA THR A 11 -2.61 42.24 33.60
C THR A 11 -2.34 42.81 35.00
N ALA A 12 -1.09 43.14 35.33
CA ALA A 12 -0.72 43.85 36.55
C ALA A 12 -1.31 45.28 36.63
N PHE A 13 -1.67 45.86 35.48
CA PHE A 13 -2.26 47.20 35.37
C PHE A 13 -3.79 47.20 35.46
N SER A 14 -4.45 46.04 35.41
CA SER A 14 -5.91 45.96 35.54
C SER A 14 -6.37 46.06 37.01
N ASP A 15 -7.33 46.96 37.28
CA ASP A 15 -7.96 47.09 38.60
C ASP A 15 -8.88 45.90 38.88
N ARG A 16 -8.50 45.08 39.88
CA ARG A 16 -9.21 43.85 40.27
C ARG A 16 -10.52 44.11 41.03
N ARG A 17 -10.77 45.36 41.45
CA ARG A 17 -11.98 45.72 42.23
C ARG A 17 -13.23 45.86 41.37
N ASN A 18 -13.06 46.14 40.09
CA ASN A 18 -14.14 46.06 39.12
C ASN A 18 -14.08 44.70 38.43
N LYS A 19 -15.20 43.97 38.41
CA LYS A 19 -15.40 42.76 37.56
C LYS A 19 -15.45 43.15 36.08
N VAL A 20 -14.46 43.88 35.58
CA VAL A 20 -14.27 44.08 34.14
C VAL A 20 -13.68 42.78 33.63
N LYS A 21 -14.43 42.13 32.72
CA LYS A 21 -14.01 40.90 32.05
C LYS A 21 -12.58 41.10 31.54
N PRO A 22 -11.64 40.17 31.83
CA PRO A 22 -10.29 40.27 31.27
C PRO A 22 -10.43 40.41 29.75
N PHE A 23 -9.61 41.29 29.15
CA PHE A 23 -9.54 41.52 27.71
C PHE A 23 -9.79 40.21 27.00
N THR A 24 -11.01 40.05 26.50
CA THR A 24 -11.38 38.84 25.81
C THR A 24 -10.61 38.97 24.52
N THR A 25 -9.57 38.16 24.34
CA THR A 25 -8.98 37.98 23.03
C THR A 25 -10.15 37.62 22.14
N ILE A 26 -10.58 38.57 21.31
CA ILE A 26 -11.48 38.29 20.21
C ILE A 26 -10.68 37.28 19.42
N LYS A 27 -11.00 35.99 19.57
CA LYS A 27 -10.63 35.00 18.58
C LYS A 27 -11.36 35.49 17.35
N THR A 28 -10.69 36.29 16.53
CA THR A 28 -11.12 36.51 15.16
C THR A 28 -11.24 35.10 14.62
N GLU A 29 -12.47 34.63 14.45
CA GLU A 29 -12.74 33.43 13.67
C GLU A 29 -12.02 33.70 12.36
N GLN A 30 -10.90 33.00 12.14
CA GLN A 30 -10.26 33.00 10.85
C GLN A 30 -11.29 32.38 9.93
N LYS A 31 -12.08 33.24 9.28
CA LYS A 31 -13.03 32.84 8.27
C LYS A 31 -12.19 32.09 7.24
N ASN A 32 -12.33 30.76 7.19
CA ASN A 32 -11.52 29.92 6.33
C ASN A 32 -11.50 30.56 4.94
N ILE A 33 -10.30 30.89 4.46
CA ILE A 33 -10.08 31.53 3.16
C ILE A 33 -10.28 30.49 2.05
N TYR A 34 -10.88 29.34 2.34
CA TYR A 34 -11.14 28.27 1.40
C TYR A 34 -12.34 27.43 1.86
N ASN A 35 -12.92 26.70 0.91
CA ASN A 35 -13.93 25.68 1.16
C ASN A 35 -13.70 24.52 0.19
N ILE A 36 -13.76 23.28 0.70
CA ILE A 36 -13.67 22.08 -0.11
C ILE A 36 -14.98 21.32 0.02
N SER A 37 -15.68 21.12 -1.10
CA SER A 37 -16.86 20.25 -1.17
C SER A 37 -16.55 19.00 -1.99
N VAL A 38 -16.88 17.85 -1.41
CA VAL A 38 -16.74 16.54 -2.05
C VAL A 38 -18.12 16.15 -2.57
N GLU A 39 -18.25 16.03 -3.88
CA GLU A 39 -19.41 15.50 -4.58
C GLU A 39 -19.03 14.15 -5.22
N ASP A 40 -20.01 13.38 -5.71
CA ASP A 40 -19.77 12.00 -6.18
C ASP A 40 -18.76 11.96 -7.35
N ASP A 41 -18.91 12.87 -8.31
CA ASP A 41 -18.10 12.88 -9.54
C ASP A 41 -16.89 13.82 -9.48
N PHE A 42 -16.89 14.78 -8.55
CA PHE A 42 -15.84 15.81 -8.49
C PHE A 42 -15.68 16.43 -7.11
N VAL A 43 -14.50 17.01 -6.88
CA VAL A 43 -14.15 17.80 -5.71
C VAL A 43 -14.00 19.26 -6.14
N LYS A 44 -14.76 20.15 -5.50
CA LYS A 44 -14.66 21.60 -5.71
C LYS A 44 -13.85 22.22 -4.59
N ILE A 45 -12.84 22.99 -4.95
CA ILE A 45 -11.96 23.71 -4.03
C ILE A 45 -12.11 25.20 -4.34
N ASN A 46 -12.78 25.92 -3.46
CA ASN A 46 -12.89 27.37 -3.51
C ASN A 46 -11.77 27.98 -2.66
N ILE A 47 -11.09 28.99 -3.19
CA ILE A 47 -10.06 29.74 -2.47
C ILE A 47 -10.39 31.23 -2.57
N GLY A 48 -10.44 31.89 -1.41
CA GLY A 48 -10.80 33.30 -1.26
C GLY A 48 -12.29 33.55 -1.42
N ARG A 49 -12.61 34.76 -1.91
CA ARG A 49 -13.99 35.22 -2.19
C ARG A 49 -14.36 35.09 -3.67
N GLN A 50 -13.63 34.27 -4.44
CA GLN A 50 -13.86 34.12 -5.87
C GLN A 50 -14.90 33.04 -6.15
N ASP A 51 -15.80 33.29 -7.10
CA ASP A 51 -16.87 32.37 -7.51
C ASP A 51 -16.42 31.29 -8.52
N LYS A 52 -15.10 31.14 -8.72
CA LYS A 52 -14.52 30.18 -9.66
C LYS A 52 -13.76 29.08 -8.91
N PRO A 53 -14.41 27.96 -8.56
CA PRO A 53 -13.73 26.85 -7.91
C PRO A 53 -12.72 26.17 -8.83
N ILE A 54 -11.67 25.62 -8.24
CA ILE A 54 -10.90 24.54 -8.87
C ILE A 54 -11.77 23.28 -8.78
N ILE A 55 -12.10 22.70 -9.92
CA ILE A 55 -12.90 21.47 -10.01
C ILE A 55 -11.98 20.33 -10.45
N VAL A 56 -11.93 19.26 -9.65
CA VAL A 56 -11.13 18.07 -9.95
C VAL A 56 -12.04 16.85 -9.98
N PRO A 57 -12.07 16.05 -11.07
CA PRO A 57 -12.82 14.80 -11.10
C PRO A 57 -12.39 13.85 -9.97
N ALA A 58 -13.35 13.27 -9.25
CA ALA A 58 -13.08 12.39 -8.12
C ALA A 58 -12.35 11.10 -8.54
N GLU A 59 -12.62 10.61 -9.75
CA GLU A 59 -11.95 9.45 -10.33
C GLU A 59 -10.47 9.70 -10.64
N ASN A 60 -10.07 10.96 -10.91
CA ASN A 60 -8.69 11.32 -11.14
C ASN A 60 -7.93 11.49 -9.82
N THR A 61 -7.69 10.36 -9.16
CA THR A 61 -7.07 10.32 -7.82
C THR A 61 -5.68 10.96 -7.79
N LEU A 62 -4.91 10.89 -8.89
CA LEU A 62 -3.58 11.49 -8.96
C LEU A 62 -3.67 13.02 -9.00
N GLN A 63 -4.54 13.58 -9.84
CA GLN A 63 -4.77 15.03 -9.89
C GLN A 63 -5.33 15.54 -8.56
N LEU A 64 -6.30 14.83 -7.98
CA LEU A 64 -6.90 15.20 -6.70
C LEU A 64 -5.86 15.25 -5.57
N LYS A 65 -5.03 14.20 -5.45
CA LYS A 65 -3.94 14.16 -4.47
C LYS A 65 -2.95 15.29 -4.71
N THR A 66 -2.57 15.54 -5.96
CA THR A 66 -1.63 16.60 -6.31
C THR A 66 -2.14 17.95 -5.82
N VAL A 67 -3.36 18.33 -6.20
CA VAL A 67 -3.94 19.62 -5.79
C VAL A 67 -4.05 19.72 -4.27
N LEU A 68 -4.61 18.71 -3.60
CA LEU A 68 -4.79 18.74 -2.15
C LEU A 68 -3.47 18.84 -1.39
N PHE A 69 -2.46 18.05 -1.77
CA PHE A 69 -1.16 18.07 -1.09
C PHE A 69 -0.36 19.33 -1.40
N THR A 70 -0.47 19.91 -2.59
CA THR A 70 0.12 21.23 -2.89
C THR A 70 -0.50 22.30 -2.00
N LEU A 71 -1.83 22.32 -1.85
CA LEU A 71 -2.51 23.26 -0.95
C LEU A 71 -2.14 23.05 0.52
N ALA A 72 -1.99 21.80 0.95
CA ALA A 72 -1.53 21.47 2.30
C ALA A 72 -0.10 21.94 2.56
N GLY A 73 0.81 21.73 1.61
CA GLY A 73 2.20 22.18 1.68
C GLY A 73 2.32 23.70 1.75
N ALA A 74 1.36 24.44 1.17
CA ALA A 74 1.25 25.89 1.28
C ALA A 74 0.56 26.37 2.58
N GLY A 75 0.11 25.46 3.45
CA GLY A 75 -0.62 25.78 4.67
C GLY A 75 -2.06 26.27 4.43
N LEU A 76 -2.60 26.08 3.22
CA LEU A 76 -3.95 26.50 2.84
C LEU A 76 -5.02 25.50 3.23
N VAL A 77 -4.67 24.23 3.45
CA VAL A 77 -5.62 23.17 3.85
C VAL A 77 -4.98 22.35 4.96
N SER A 78 -5.77 21.94 5.96
CA SER A 78 -5.25 21.15 7.07
C SER A 78 -5.06 19.67 6.68
N ASN A 79 -4.05 19.02 7.27
CA ASN A 79 -3.84 17.57 7.12
C ASN A 79 -5.06 16.75 7.59
N GLN A 80 -5.83 17.28 8.54
CA GLN A 80 -7.03 16.62 9.07
C GLN A 80 -8.18 16.61 8.05
N GLU A 81 -8.41 17.71 7.34
CA GLU A 81 -9.43 17.75 6.29
C GLU A 81 -9.07 16.83 5.12
N ILE A 82 -7.80 16.83 4.70
CA ILE A 82 -7.34 15.93 3.63
C ILE A 82 -7.43 14.46 4.06
N SER A 83 -7.20 14.18 5.35
CA SER A 83 -7.39 12.84 5.93
C SER A 83 -8.82 12.36 5.75
N ASN A 84 -9.80 13.23 6.01
CA ASN A 84 -11.21 12.91 5.83
C ASN A 84 -11.58 12.71 4.36
N ILE A 85 -11.07 13.56 3.46
CA ILE A 85 -11.36 13.49 2.01
C ILE A 85 -10.75 12.23 1.37
N LEU A 86 -9.45 11.98 1.60
CA LEU A 86 -8.72 10.88 0.97
C LEU A 86 -8.79 9.57 1.76
N LYS A 87 -9.36 9.58 2.97
CA LYS A 87 -9.41 8.44 3.90
C LYS A 87 -8.03 7.88 4.25
N TYR A 88 -7.03 8.75 4.34
CA TYR A 88 -5.65 8.42 4.73
C TYR A 88 -5.36 8.90 6.14
N SER A 89 -4.37 8.30 6.83
CA SER A 89 -3.96 8.82 8.14
C SER A 89 -3.28 10.19 7.99
N PRO A 90 -3.41 11.10 8.98
CA PRO A 90 -2.70 12.38 8.97
C PRO A 90 -1.17 12.23 8.86
N SER A 91 -0.61 11.18 9.46
CA SER A 91 0.81 10.84 9.36
C SER A 91 1.23 10.46 7.93
N HIS A 92 0.39 9.71 7.23
CA HIS A 92 0.65 9.36 5.83
C HIS A 92 0.56 10.59 4.92
N ILE A 93 -0.36 11.51 5.19
CA ILE A 93 -0.47 12.79 4.48
C ILE A 93 0.79 13.62 4.66
N GLN A 94 1.27 13.79 5.89
CA GLN A 94 2.50 14.54 6.16
C GLN A 94 3.71 13.93 5.43
N TYR A 95 3.81 12.59 5.42
CA TYR A 95 4.82 11.88 4.64
C TYR A 95 4.70 12.20 3.14
N LEU A 96 3.50 12.14 2.56
CA LEU A 96 3.29 12.40 1.13
C LEU A 96 3.57 13.86 0.75
N ILE A 97 3.18 14.84 1.58
CA ILE A 97 3.48 16.25 1.35
C ILE A 97 4.99 16.47 1.27
N LYS A 98 5.75 15.92 2.22
CA LYS A 98 7.22 16.00 2.22
C LYS A 98 7.80 15.34 0.96
N LYS A 99 7.28 14.16 0.59
CA LYS A 99 7.77 13.41 -0.56
C LYS A 99 7.53 14.13 -1.89
N ILE A 100 6.42 14.85 -2.04
CA ILE A 100 6.15 15.68 -3.23
C ILE A 100 7.14 16.84 -3.32
N GLN A 101 7.56 17.43 -2.20
CA GLN A 101 8.57 18.49 -2.22
C GLN A 101 9.95 17.95 -2.68
N GLU A 102 10.24 16.68 -2.44
CA GLU A 102 11.52 16.03 -2.79
C GLU A 102 11.52 15.40 -4.20
N GLU A 103 10.44 14.72 -4.59
CA GLU A 103 10.34 13.90 -5.81
C GLU A 103 9.25 14.38 -6.80
N ASP A 104 8.62 15.53 -6.54
CA ASP A 104 7.49 16.08 -7.29
C ASP A 104 6.26 15.13 -7.34
N VAL A 105 5.30 15.36 -8.22
CA VAL A 105 4.09 14.54 -8.43
C VAL A 105 4.41 13.06 -8.66
N HIS A 106 5.61 12.72 -9.16
CA HIS A 106 6.05 11.34 -9.33
C HIS A 106 6.10 10.53 -8.03
N ALA A 107 6.19 11.18 -6.87
CA ALA A 107 6.11 10.51 -5.57
C ALA A 107 4.74 9.87 -5.29
N LEU A 108 3.68 10.34 -5.95
CA LEU A 108 2.30 9.89 -5.80
C LEU A 108 1.93 8.70 -6.71
N ILE A 109 2.75 8.43 -7.72
CA ILE A 109 2.56 7.31 -8.63
C ILE A 109 2.86 6.02 -7.87
N ASP A 110 2.00 5.00 -8.03
CA ASP A 110 2.25 3.69 -7.44
C ASP A 110 3.47 3.04 -8.12
N LYS A 111 4.59 2.99 -7.38
CA LYS A 111 5.85 2.38 -7.83
C LYS A 111 5.92 0.88 -7.52
N ARG A 112 4.86 0.26 -6.99
CA ARG A 112 4.85 -1.18 -6.65
C ARG A 112 5.00 -2.00 -7.94
N GLN A 113 6.16 -2.63 -8.10
CA GLN A 113 6.47 -3.54 -9.20
C GLN A 113 5.95 -4.97 -8.98
N GLY A 114 5.08 -5.17 -7.98
CA GLY A 114 4.72 -6.50 -7.49
C GLY A 114 5.92 -7.27 -6.94
N GLN A 115 5.69 -8.55 -6.61
CA GLN A 115 6.73 -9.44 -6.12
C GLN A 115 7.61 -9.93 -7.29
N LYS A 116 8.88 -9.47 -7.35
CA LYS A 116 9.84 -9.84 -8.42
C LYS A 116 10.46 -11.23 -8.28
N GLN A 117 10.41 -11.82 -7.09
CA GLN A 117 11.04 -13.13 -6.81
C GLN A 117 10.14 -14.02 -5.95
N HIS A 118 10.18 -15.33 -6.17
CA HIS A 118 9.37 -16.29 -5.41
C HIS A 118 10.03 -16.62 -4.06
N TYR A 119 9.53 -16.03 -2.97
CA TYR A 119 10.07 -16.26 -1.61
C TYR A 119 9.83 -17.68 -1.08
N ARG A 120 8.73 -18.33 -1.49
CA ARG A 120 8.36 -19.68 -1.03
C ARG A 120 8.76 -20.80 -1.99
N PHE A 121 8.87 -20.50 -3.28
CA PHE A 121 9.34 -21.42 -4.30
C PHE A 121 10.76 -21.02 -4.69
N THR A 122 11.68 -21.21 -3.74
CA THR A 122 13.12 -21.06 -4.00
C THR A 122 13.57 -22.09 -5.04
N GLN A 123 14.80 -21.96 -5.53
CA GLN A 123 15.35 -22.91 -6.49
C GLN A 123 15.34 -24.34 -5.94
N ASP A 124 15.72 -24.54 -4.69
CA ASP A 124 15.72 -25.86 -4.04
C ASP A 124 14.33 -26.48 -3.98
N ILE A 125 13.31 -25.68 -3.61
CA ILE A 125 11.91 -26.14 -3.59
C ILE A 125 11.41 -26.51 -4.99
N LYS A 126 11.84 -25.77 -6.03
CA LYS A 126 11.48 -26.10 -7.41
C LYS A 126 12.16 -27.39 -7.86
N SER A 127 13.43 -27.59 -7.52
CA SER A 127 14.17 -28.83 -7.80
C SER A 127 13.48 -30.03 -7.15
N GLU A 128 13.10 -29.91 -5.88
CA GLU A 128 12.37 -30.97 -5.17
C GLU A 128 11.00 -31.22 -5.79
N LEU A 129 10.27 -30.17 -6.17
CA LEU A 129 8.98 -30.30 -6.85
C LEU A 129 9.12 -31.08 -8.18
N ILE A 130 10.17 -30.80 -8.96
CA ILE A 130 10.47 -31.51 -10.20
C ILE A 130 10.78 -32.98 -9.90
N LEU A 131 11.61 -33.26 -8.89
CA LEU A 131 11.96 -34.62 -8.49
C LEU A 131 10.71 -35.42 -8.08
N GLN A 132 9.86 -34.87 -7.20
CA GLN A 132 8.63 -35.53 -6.77
C GLN A 132 7.65 -35.72 -7.92
N PHE A 133 7.55 -34.76 -8.84
CA PHE A 133 6.74 -34.90 -10.04
C PHE A 133 7.20 -36.09 -10.90
N ILE A 134 8.51 -36.21 -11.16
CA ILE A 134 9.07 -37.31 -11.96
C ILE A 134 8.86 -38.66 -11.25
N LEU A 135 9.06 -38.72 -9.93
CA LEU A 135 8.83 -39.93 -9.15
C LEU A 135 7.36 -40.38 -9.20
N ASP A 136 6.41 -39.45 -9.10
CA ASP A 136 4.99 -39.78 -9.21
C ASP A 136 4.66 -40.28 -10.63
N VAL A 137 5.20 -39.66 -11.67
CA VAL A 137 5.02 -40.11 -13.07
C VAL A 137 5.63 -41.50 -13.30
N SER A 138 6.84 -41.74 -12.79
CA SER A 138 7.56 -43.01 -13.00
C SER A 138 6.93 -44.21 -12.29
N ASN A 139 6.15 -43.96 -11.25
CA ASN A 139 5.43 -44.97 -10.48
C ASN A 139 3.96 -45.10 -10.90
N ASP A 140 3.58 -44.54 -12.06
CA ASP A 140 2.21 -44.47 -12.58
C ASP A 140 1.20 -43.90 -11.57
N LYS A 141 1.67 -43.07 -10.63
CA LYS A 141 0.80 -42.41 -9.65
C LYS A 141 0.09 -41.23 -10.30
N LYS A 142 -1.12 -40.95 -9.81
CA LYS A 142 -1.87 -39.76 -10.22
C LYS A 142 -1.19 -38.51 -9.67
N VAL A 143 -0.45 -37.81 -10.53
CA VAL A 143 0.12 -36.51 -10.20
C VAL A 143 -0.99 -35.50 -9.93
N SER A 144 -1.04 -34.97 -8.70
CA SER A 144 -2.00 -33.95 -8.32
C SER A 144 -1.32 -32.89 -7.45
N GLY A 145 -1.87 -31.67 -7.45
CA GLY A 145 -1.39 -30.63 -6.54
C GLY A 145 -1.45 -31.04 -5.06
N MET A 146 -2.38 -31.92 -4.68
CA MET A 146 -2.52 -32.41 -3.31
C MET A 146 -1.46 -33.46 -2.97
N SER A 147 -1.21 -34.41 -3.87
CA SER A 147 -0.18 -35.44 -3.67
C SER A 147 1.20 -34.78 -3.52
N LEU A 148 1.53 -33.86 -4.43
CA LEU A 148 2.80 -33.15 -4.39
C LEU A 148 2.92 -32.21 -3.19
N SER A 149 1.82 -31.60 -2.74
CA SER A 149 1.79 -30.81 -1.51
C SER A 149 2.16 -31.66 -0.29
N ASN A 150 1.61 -32.87 -0.19
CA ASN A 150 1.89 -33.78 0.91
C ASN A 150 3.34 -34.25 0.86
N SER A 151 3.84 -34.67 -0.31
CA SER A 151 5.23 -35.11 -0.46
C SER A 151 6.24 -34.00 -0.14
N LEU A 152 5.98 -32.77 -0.57
CA LEU A 152 6.83 -31.62 -0.25
C LEU A 152 6.77 -31.23 1.24
N LYS A 153 5.59 -31.35 1.87
CA LYS A 153 5.44 -31.11 3.30
C LYS A 153 6.21 -32.13 4.13
N GLU A 154 6.18 -33.41 3.74
CA GLU A 154 6.93 -34.47 4.42
C GLU A 154 8.45 -34.30 4.27
N ARG A 155 8.93 -34.01 3.05
CA ARG A 155 10.37 -33.98 2.76
C ARG A 155 11.06 -32.68 3.12
N VAL A 156 10.40 -31.54 2.89
CA VAL A 156 11.00 -30.20 3.05
C VAL A 156 10.40 -29.42 4.22
N LYS A 157 9.45 -30.02 4.95
CA LYS A 157 8.75 -29.40 6.10
C LYS A 157 8.10 -28.05 5.74
N LEU A 158 7.74 -27.86 4.47
CA LEU A 158 7.16 -26.62 3.96
C LEU A 158 5.72 -26.87 3.49
N ASP A 159 4.77 -26.15 4.10
CA ASP A 159 3.35 -26.28 3.78
C ASP A 159 2.97 -25.36 2.60
N LEU A 160 3.04 -25.88 1.38
CA LEU A 160 2.73 -25.15 0.15
C LEU A 160 1.31 -25.47 -0.33
N SER A 161 0.55 -24.46 -0.73
CA SER A 161 -0.82 -24.72 -1.19
C SER A 161 -0.85 -25.57 -2.48
N PRO A 162 -1.78 -26.53 -2.61
CA PRO A 162 -1.95 -27.31 -3.84
C PRO A 162 -2.16 -26.45 -5.09
N ARG A 163 -2.81 -25.29 -4.95
CA ARG A 163 -3.03 -24.34 -6.04
C ARG A 163 -1.72 -23.69 -6.51
N SER A 164 -0.86 -23.28 -5.58
CA SER A 164 0.45 -22.73 -5.90
C SER A 164 1.34 -23.77 -6.61
N ILE A 165 1.31 -25.02 -6.13
CA ILE A 165 2.06 -26.12 -6.75
C ILE A 165 1.62 -26.35 -8.20
N ARG A 166 0.31 -26.44 -8.47
CA ARG A 166 -0.22 -26.59 -9.83
C ARG A 166 0.24 -25.45 -10.75
N ASN A 167 0.12 -24.21 -10.29
CA ASN A 167 0.59 -23.03 -11.04
C ASN A 167 2.10 -23.14 -11.36
N HIS A 168 2.91 -23.63 -10.43
CA HIS A 168 4.34 -23.83 -10.68
C HIS A 168 4.63 -24.98 -11.66
N ILE A 169 3.89 -26.08 -11.60
CA ILE A 169 3.96 -27.19 -12.57
C ILE A 169 3.64 -26.70 -13.98
N GLU A 170 2.58 -25.89 -14.12
CA GLU A 170 2.20 -25.27 -15.40
C GLU A 170 3.27 -24.33 -15.93
N LYS A 171 3.80 -23.43 -15.08
CA LYS A 171 4.88 -22.50 -15.43
C LYS A 171 6.18 -23.20 -15.82
N LEU A 172 6.48 -24.34 -15.19
CA LEU A 172 7.65 -25.17 -15.51
C LEU A 172 7.41 -26.08 -16.73
N GLY A 173 6.19 -26.14 -17.27
CA GLY A 173 5.85 -26.98 -18.41
C GLY A 173 5.79 -28.48 -18.13
N LEU A 174 5.91 -28.89 -16.85
CA LEU A 174 5.98 -30.30 -16.45
C LEU A 174 4.76 -31.11 -16.88
N GLY A 175 3.57 -30.49 -16.87
CA GLY A 175 2.34 -31.13 -17.34
C GLY A 175 2.38 -31.53 -18.82
N LYS A 176 3.11 -30.80 -19.66
CA LYS A 176 3.20 -31.06 -21.11
C LYS A 176 4.14 -32.21 -21.44
N ILE A 177 5.17 -32.40 -20.63
CA ILE A 177 6.21 -33.43 -20.84
C ILE A 177 5.91 -34.74 -20.12
N LYS A 178 4.76 -34.85 -19.43
CA LYS A 178 4.39 -36.02 -18.62
C LYS A 178 4.50 -37.34 -19.40
N LYS A 179 3.99 -37.37 -20.65
CA LYS A 179 4.04 -38.56 -21.51
C LYS A 179 5.47 -38.90 -21.91
N GLN A 180 6.27 -37.89 -22.30
CA GLN A 180 7.67 -38.07 -22.67
C GLN A 180 8.50 -38.63 -21.50
N ILE A 181 8.25 -38.16 -20.27
CA ILE A 181 8.91 -38.70 -19.07
C ILE A 181 8.57 -40.19 -18.90
N SER A 182 7.29 -40.56 -19.04
CA SER A 182 6.85 -41.96 -18.93
C SER A 182 7.48 -42.84 -20.01
N ASP A 183 7.49 -42.38 -21.27
CA ASP A 183 8.08 -43.10 -22.40
C ASP A 183 9.58 -43.33 -22.19
N CYS A 184 10.34 -42.28 -21.83
CA CYS A 184 11.77 -42.39 -21.51
C CYS A 184 12.05 -43.39 -20.37
N MET A 185 11.22 -43.39 -19.32
CA MET A 185 11.42 -44.31 -18.19
C MET A 185 11.13 -45.76 -18.58
N ASN A 186 10.14 -45.99 -19.44
CA ASN A 186 9.84 -47.33 -19.95
C ASN A 186 10.96 -47.86 -20.83
N ASP A 187 11.58 -47.02 -21.65
CA ASP A 187 12.73 -47.40 -22.48
C ASP A 187 13.96 -47.74 -21.63
N VAL A 188 14.22 -46.96 -20.57
CA VAL A 188 15.30 -47.27 -19.61
C VAL A 188 15.08 -48.61 -18.91
N LYS A 189 13.85 -48.87 -18.43
CA LYS A 189 13.51 -50.15 -17.78
C LYS A 189 13.73 -51.35 -18.71
N LYS A 190 13.28 -51.27 -19.97
CA LYS A 190 13.47 -52.33 -20.98
C LYS A 190 14.95 -52.63 -21.24
N ASN A 191 15.78 -51.60 -21.34
CA ASN A 191 17.21 -51.77 -21.60
C ASN A 191 17.96 -52.32 -20.38
N SER A 192 17.50 -52.01 -19.16
CA SER A 192 18.08 -52.56 -17.92
C SER A 192 17.72 -54.02 -17.64
N SER A 193 16.61 -54.54 -18.17
CA SER A 193 16.22 -55.96 -18.05
C SER A 193 16.91 -56.90 -19.04
N VAL A 194 17.72 -56.35 -19.94
CA VAL A 194 18.44 -57.09 -21.00
C VAL A 194 19.96 -57.13 -20.72
N SER A 195 20.40 -56.65 -19.54
CA SER A 195 21.80 -56.69 -19.07
C SER A 195 21.99 -57.64 -17.90
#